data_AF-A0A522VYN8-F1
#
_entry.id   AF-A0A522VYN8-F1
#
_cell.length_a   1.000
_cell.length_b   1.000
_cell.length_c   1.000
_cell.angle_alpha   90.00
_cell.angle_beta   90.00
_cell.angle_gamma   90.00
#
_symmetry.space_group_name_H-M   'P 1'
#
loop_
_entity.id
_entity.type
_entity.pdbx_description
1 polymer ?
#
loop_
_entity_poly.entity_id
_entity_poly.type
_entity_poly.pdbx_seq_one_letter_code
_entity_poly.pdbx_strand_id
1 'polypeptide(L)'
;MAIAAPDIADLWDFDQPDRSEERFRAALGDAVGDARLELLTQIARTYSLRAHFGEAHRLLDEIEPQLAAAGPAPRVRYLLERGRTFRSGGAPDKARPLFVDAWELGRASGLDGLAIDAAHMVALVEVKTEDQLAWNERALELSRRATEPYARNWQASLHNNIGWTLHDAGRFAEALAQFELALKERERRGQVKETRVAKWAVARCLRSLGRRDEALAIQRVLKAEWAAEGKVDQYVLEEMKELGSE
;
A
#
# COMPACT_ATOMS: atom_id res chain seq x y z
N MET A 1 -27.41 18.56 -14.74
CA MET A 1 -26.98 17.16 -14.59
C MET A 1 -25.89 17.16 -13.54
N ALA A 2 -26.08 16.47 -12.42
CA ALA A 2 -25.03 16.35 -11.41
C ALA A 2 -23.87 15.56 -12.04
N ILE A 3 -22.70 16.18 -12.14
CA ILE A 3 -21.47 15.49 -12.52
C ILE A 3 -21.22 14.48 -11.40
N ALA A 4 -21.09 13.20 -11.73
CA ALA A 4 -20.73 12.19 -10.75
C ALA A 4 -19.39 12.58 -10.11
N ALA A 5 -19.31 12.55 -8.77
CA ALA A 5 -18.07 12.88 -8.08
C ALA A 5 -16.95 11.94 -8.57
N PRO A 6 -15.73 12.45 -8.83
CA PRO A 6 -14.61 11.61 -9.25
C PRO A 6 -14.29 10.56 -8.17
N ASP A 7 -13.87 9.37 -8.59
CA ASP A 7 -13.34 8.37 -7.66
C ASP A 7 -12.10 8.94 -6.98
N ILE A 8 -12.00 8.76 -5.65
CA ILE A 8 -10.84 9.16 -4.86
C ILE A 8 -9.54 8.59 -5.45
N ALA A 9 -9.60 7.37 -6.00
CA ALA A 9 -8.44 6.73 -6.62
C ALA A 9 -7.89 7.54 -7.80
N ASP A 10 -8.75 8.19 -8.59
CA ASP A 10 -8.36 8.94 -9.80
C ASP A 10 -7.72 10.30 -9.48
N LEU A 11 -7.93 10.79 -8.26
CA LEU A 11 -7.36 12.07 -7.81
C LEU A 11 -5.90 11.93 -7.34
N TRP A 12 -5.46 10.71 -7.04
CA TRP A 12 -4.12 10.44 -6.52
C TRP A 12 -3.02 10.44 -7.59
N ASP A 13 -1.94 11.13 -7.27
CA ASP A 13 -0.58 10.95 -7.78
C ASP A 13 0.33 10.81 -6.56
N PHE A 14 0.72 9.58 -6.23
CA PHE A 14 1.53 9.30 -5.04
C PHE A 14 2.97 9.82 -5.15
N ASP A 15 3.47 10.06 -6.36
CA ASP A 15 4.78 10.69 -6.58
C ASP A 15 4.71 12.21 -6.35
N GLN A 16 3.52 12.81 -6.45
CA GLN A 16 3.26 14.25 -6.26
C GLN A 16 2.06 14.48 -5.32
N PRO A 17 2.22 14.25 -3.99
CA PRO A 17 1.13 14.41 -3.02
C PRO A 17 0.57 15.83 -2.93
N ASP A 18 1.37 16.85 -3.25
CA ASP A 18 0.96 18.26 -3.35
C ASP A 18 -0.04 18.48 -4.50
N ARG A 19 0.23 17.92 -5.69
CA ARG A 19 -0.73 17.96 -6.81
C ARG A 19 -2.01 17.19 -6.53
N SER A 20 -1.89 16.09 -5.79
CA SER A 20 -3.06 15.35 -5.31
C SER A 20 -3.91 16.21 -4.37
N GLU A 21 -3.28 16.96 -3.46
CA GLU A 21 -3.98 17.90 -2.57
C GLU A 21 -4.79 18.93 -3.36
N GLU A 22 -4.19 19.56 -4.38
CA GLU A 22 -4.88 20.53 -5.24
C GLU A 22 -6.14 19.94 -5.88
N ARG A 23 -6.05 18.70 -6.38
CA ARG A 23 -7.18 17.98 -6.97
C ARG A 23 -8.27 17.68 -5.93
N PHE A 24 -7.91 17.22 -4.74
CA PHE A 24 -8.87 17.00 -3.66
C PHE A 24 -9.56 18.30 -3.22
N ARG A 25 -8.82 19.41 -3.14
CA ARG A 25 -9.37 20.73 -2.81
C ARG A 25 -10.30 21.26 -3.88
N ALA A 26 -10.00 21.02 -5.16
CA ALA A 26 -10.91 21.33 -6.24
C ALA A 26 -12.22 20.52 -6.14
N ALA A 27 -12.12 19.21 -5.88
CA ALA A 27 -13.28 18.33 -5.70
C ALA A 27 -14.11 18.66 -4.44
N LEU A 28 -13.50 19.26 -3.41
CA LEU A 28 -14.18 19.67 -2.19
C LEU A 28 -15.25 20.77 -2.39
N GLY A 29 -15.13 21.58 -3.44
CA GLY A 29 -16.01 22.73 -3.67
C GLY A 29 -17.49 22.36 -3.74
N ASP A 30 -17.79 21.23 -4.39
CA ASP A 30 -19.17 20.75 -4.58
C ASP A 30 -19.55 19.60 -3.62
N ALA A 31 -18.61 19.12 -2.80
CA ALA A 31 -18.79 17.94 -1.96
C ALA A 31 -19.50 18.25 -0.64
N VAL A 32 -20.47 17.39 -0.28
CA VAL A 32 -21.23 17.43 0.98
C VAL A 32 -21.30 16.05 1.62
N GLY A 33 -21.66 15.99 2.90
CA GLY A 33 -21.85 14.73 3.63
C GLY A 33 -20.61 13.83 3.61
N ASP A 34 -20.82 12.53 3.41
CA ASP A 34 -19.76 11.52 3.41
C ASP A 34 -18.67 11.82 2.37
N ALA A 35 -19.03 12.23 1.15
CA ALA A 35 -18.07 12.55 0.09
C ALA A 35 -17.11 13.67 0.51
N ARG A 36 -17.62 14.70 1.20
CA ARG A 36 -16.78 15.77 1.76
C ARG A 36 -15.81 15.23 2.80
N LEU A 37 -16.30 14.41 3.74
CA LEU A 37 -15.49 13.85 4.81
C LEU A 37 -14.39 12.93 4.24
N GLU A 38 -14.71 12.09 3.28
CA GLU A 38 -13.72 11.24 2.61
C GLU A 38 -12.63 12.08 1.94
N LEU A 39 -12.96 13.14 1.18
CA LEU A 39 -11.97 14.03 0.58
C LEU A 39 -11.07 14.72 1.64
N LEU A 40 -11.64 15.13 2.78
CA LEU A 40 -10.86 15.74 3.86
C LEU A 40 -9.87 14.74 4.48
N THR A 41 -10.24 13.47 4.64
CA THR A 41 -9.28 12.42 5.07
C THR A 41 -8.14 12.29 4.07
N GLN A 42 -8.41 12.36 2.77
CA GLN A 42 -7.37 12.22 1.74
C GLN A 42 -6.44 13.44 1.70
N ILE A 43 -6.93 14.65 1.98
CA ILE A 43 -6.05 15.82 2.18
C ILE A 43 -5.18 15.65 3.43
N ALA A 44 -5.72 15.10 4.53
CA ALA A 44 -4.89 14.78 5.69
C ALA A 44 -3.77 13.78 5.32
N ARG A 45 -4.07 12.79 4.46
CA ARG A 45 -3.06 11.86 3.94
C ARG A 45 -1.96 12.56 3.15
N THR A 46 -2.27 13.56 2.31
CA THR A 46 -1.23 14.28 1.56
C THR A 46 -0.30 15.05 2.50
N TYR A 47 -0.80 15.61 3.60
CA TYR A 47 0.03 16.21 4.64
C TYR A 47 0.95 15.17 5.29
N SER A 48 0.41 14.01 5.69
CA SER A 48 1.22 12.96 6.31
C SER A 48 2.31 12.42 5.38
N LEU A 49 2.07 12.31 4.07
CA LEU A 49 3.06 11.87 3.09
C LEU A 49 4.21 12.87 2.91
N ARG A 50 3.96 14.15 3.18
CA ARG A 50 4.96 15.24 3.15
C ARG A 50 5.52 15.57 4.54
N ALA A 51 5.31 14.68 5.51
CA ALA A 51 5.73 14.83 6.91
C ALA A 51 5.14 16.05 7.66
N HIS A 52 4.06 16.65 7.13
CA HIS A 52 3.31 17.72 7.80
C HIS A 52 2.30 17.13 8.80
N PHE A 53 2.78 16.37 9.79
CA PHE A 53 1.93 15.59 10.70
C PHE A 53 1.01 16.47 11.56
N GLY A 54 1.46 17.67 11.93
CA GLY A 54 0.63 18.63 12.68
C GLY A 54 -0.59 19.07 11.88
N GLU A 55 -0.41 19.45 10.61
CA GLU A 55 -1.49 19.80 9.68
C GLU A 55 -2.45 18.63 9.49
N ALA A 56 -1.93 17.42 9.29
CA ALA A 56 -2.74 16.21 9.16
C ALA A 56 -3.63 15.98 10.39
N HIS A 57 -3.06 16.04 11.60
CA HIS A 57 -3.83 15.88 12.83
C HIS A 57 -4.85 16.99 13.05
N ARG A 58 -4.49 18.25 12.81
CA ARG A 58 -5.43 19.38 12.95
C ARG A 58 -6.64 19.21 12.05
N LEU A 59 -6.44 18.83 10.78
CA LEU A 59 -7.54 18.60 9.85
C LEU A 59 -8.41 17.40 10.27
N LEU A 60 -7.79 16.33 10.76
CA LEU A 60 -8.51 15.16 11.27
C LEU A 60 -9.31 15.51 12.54
N ASP A 61 -8.78 16.34 13.44
CA ASP A 61 -9.48 16.82 14.64
C ASP A 61 -10.73 17.65 14.27
N GLU A 62 -10.64 18.46 13.21
CA GLU A 62 -11.76 19.28 12.72
C GLU A 62 -12.94 18.44 12.21
N ILE A 63 -12.66 17.31 11.54
CA ILE A 63 -13.71 16.47 10.96
C ILE A 63 -14.24 15.40 11.92
N GLU A 64 -13.50 15.06 12.98
CA GLU A 64 -13.86 13.99 13.91
C GLU A 64 -15.28 14.11 14.49
N PRO A 65 -15.76 15.28 14.96
CA PRO A 65 -17.12 15.40 15.49
C PRO A 65 -18.22 15.10 14.48
N GLN A 66 -17.95 15.29 13.17
CA GLN A 66 -18.91 15.08 12.09
C GLN A 66 -19.10 13.58 11.78
N LEU A 67 -18.15 12.73 12.20
CA LEU A 67 -18.16 11.30 11.92
C LEU A 67 -19.27 10.54 12.64
N ALA A 68 -19.83 11.10 13.72
CA ALA A 68 -20.94 10.49 14.46
C ALA A 68 -22.21 10.33 13.60
N ALA A 69 -22.40 11.21 12.62
CA ALA A 69 -23.53 11.18 11.68
C ALA A 69 -23.15 10.62 10.30
N ALA A 70 -21.88 10.26 10.09
CA ALA A 70 -21.36 9.84 8.81
C ALA A 70 -21.55 8.33 8.56
N GLY A 71 -21.56 7.95 7.28
CA GLY A 71 -21.54 6.55 6.87
C GLY A 71 -20.23 5.83 7.23
N PRO A 72 -20.14 4.51 6.98
CA PRO A 72 -18.99 3.72 7.38
C PRO A 72 -17.71 4.09 6.61
N ALA A 73 -17.81 4.46 5.33
CA ALA A 73 -16.65 4.76 4.48
C ALA A 73 -15.78 5.93 5.01
N PRO A 74 -16.30 7.14 5.27
CA PRO A 74 -15.50 8.23 5.85
C PRO A 74 -14.95 7.90 7.23
N ARG A 75 -15.66 7.11 8.04
CA ARG A 75 -15.19 6.66 9.36
C ARG A 75 -14.00 5.72 9.25
N VAL A 76 -14.04 4.74 8.35
CA VAL A 76 -12.91 3.82 8.10
C VAL A 76 -11.71 4.59 7.56
N ARG A 77 -11.91 5.50 6.59
CA ARG A 77 -10.84 6.34 6.06
C ARG A 77 -10.23 7.24 7.14
N TYR A 78 -11.06 7.86 7.99
CA TYR A 78 -10.56 8.66 9.11
C TYR A 78 -9.60 7.86 9.99
N LEU A 79 -10.00 6.65 10.40
CA LEU A 79 -9.18 5.78 11.22
C LEU A 79 -7.86 5.40 10.52
N LEU A 80 -7.91 5.06 9.23
CA LEU A 80 -6.72 4.79 8.41
C LEU A 80 -5.77 5.99 8.37
N GLU A 81 -6.28 7.18 8.06
CA GLU A 81 -5.42 8.35 7.87
C GLU A 81 -4.88 8.90 9.20
N ARG A 82 -5.67 8.81 10.28
CA ARG A 82 -5.18 9.10 11.63
C ARG A 82 -4.08 8.12 12.05
N GLY A 83 -4.30 6.83 11.83
CA GLY A 83 -3.31 5.79 12.13
C GLY A 83 -2.04 5.96 11.30
N ARG A 84 -2.15 6.24 9.99
CA ARG A 84 -1.01 6.53 9.11
C ARG A 84 -0.21 7.72 9.60
N THR A 85 -0.88 8.79 10.02
CA THR A 85 -0.23 9.98 10.57
C THR A 85 0.55 9.65 11.83
N PHE A 86 -0.01 8.88 12.77
CA PHE A 86 0.71 8.42 13.97
C PHE A 86 1.89 7.51 13.63
N ARG A 87 1.70 6.52 12.75
CA ARG A 87 2.77 5.59 12.34
C ARG A 87 3.95 6.35 11.74
N SER A 88 3.69 7.20 10.75
CA SER A 88 4.72 7.98 10.06
C SER A 88 5.36 9.02 10.99
N GLY A 89 4.62 9.51 11.99
CA GLY A 89 5.13 10.37 13.07
C GLY A 89 5.90 9.63 14.16
N GLY A 90 6.16 8.32 14.03
CA GLY A 90 6.95 7.53 14.99
C GLY A 90 6.18 7.02 16.22
N ALA A 91 4.85 6.95 16.15
CA ALA A 91 3.99 6.46 17.23
C ALA A 91 3.15 5.23 16.81
N PRO A 92 3.78 4.08 16.49
CA PRO A 92 3.07 2.87 16.03
C PRO A 92 2.08 2.33 17.07
N ASP A 93 2.36 2.47 18.37
CA ASP A 93 1.45 2.05 19.44
C ASP A 93 0.12 2.80 19.43
N LYS A 94 0.12 4.08 19.01
CA LYS A 94 -1.10 4.88 18.81
C LYS A 94 -1.80 4.55 17.51
N ALA A 95 -1.05 4.14 16.49
CA ALA A 95 -1.59 3.81 15.17
C ALA A 95 -2.32 2.47 15.17
N ARG A 96 -1.77 1.46 15.85
CA ARG A 96 -2.30 0.09 15.87
C ARG A 96 -3.79 -0.01 16.22
N PRO A 97 -4.30 0.55 17.34
CA PRO A 97 -5.72 0.43 17.67
C PRO A 97 -6.62 1.02 16.58
N LEU A 98 -6.22 2.14 15.96
CA LEU A 98 -6.98 2.77 14.89
C LEU A 98 -7.09 1.88 13.65
N PHE A 99 -6.01 1.19 13.27
CA PHE A 99 -6.04 0.25 12.15
C PHE A 99 -6.88 -0.99 12.45
N VAL A 100 -6.87 -1.48 13.69
CA VAL A 100 -7.73 -2.59 14.11
C VAL A 100 -9.20 -2.17 14.05
N ASP A 101 -9.55 -0.98 14.56
CA ASP A 101 -10.91 -0.44 14.48
C ASP A 101 -11.35 -0.24 13.03
N ALA A 102 -10.44 0.23 12.15
CA ALA A 102 -10.71 0.38 10.73
C ALA A 102 -10.98 -0.97 10.03
N TRP A 103 -10.22 -2.01 10.39
CA TRP A 103 -10.43 -3.37 9.90
C TRP A 103 -11.80 -3.90 10.30
N GLU A 104 -12.15 -3.80 11.59
CA GLU A 104 -13.41 -4.33 12.11
C GLU A 104 -14.61 -3.60 11.50
N LEU A 105 -14.57 -2.26 11.46
CA LEU A 105 -15.64 -1.46 10.86
C LEU A 105 -15.75 -1.70 9.35
N GLY A 106 -14.63 -1.75 8.64
CA GLY A 106 -14.61 -1.99 7.19
C GLY A 106 -15.20 -3.34 6.83
N ARG A 107 -14.79 -4.40 7.52
CA ARG A 107 -15.30 -5.76 7.32
C ARG A 107 -16.78 -5.86 7.66
N ALA A 108 -17.21 -5.31 8.80
CA ALA A 108 -18.61 -5.33 9.21
C ALA A 108 -19.54 -4.57 8.25
N SER A 109 -18.99 -3.60 7.51
CA SER A 109 -19.74 -2.76 6.56
C SER A 109 -19.62 -3.22 5.11
N GLY A 110 -18.94 -4.33 4.82
CA GLY A 110 -18.71 -4.81 3.45
C GLY A 110 -17.79 -3.91 2.61
N LEU A 111 -16.94 -3.10 3.25
CA LEU A 111 -15.96 -2.23 2.61
C LEU A 111 -14.63 -2.96 2.43
N ASP A 112 -14.65 -4.07 1.68
CA ASP A 112 -13.55 -5.04 1.60
C ASP A 112 -12.21 -4.38 1.25
N GLY A 113 -12.18 -3.48 0.27
CA GLY A 113 -10.96 -2.77 -0.11
C GLY A 113 -10.34 -1.95 1.04
N LEU A 114 -11.15 -1.24 1.82
CA LEU A 114 -10.68 -0.46 2.96
C LEU A 114 -10.31 -1.34 4.15
N ALA A 115 -11.05 -2.44 4.36
CA ALA A 115 -10.69 -3.43 5.37
C ALA A 115 -9.33 -4.05 5.06
N ILE A 116 -9.10 -4.48 3.82
CA ILE A 116 -7.81 -5.03 3.38
C ILE A 116 -6.68 -4.03 3.62
N ASP A 117 -6.89 -2.74 3.28
CA ASP A 117 -5.91 -1.70 3.59
C ASP A 117 -5.63 -1.61 5.10
N ALA A 118 -6.68 -1.62 5.93
CA ALA A 118 -6.53 -1.58 7.38
C ALA A 118 -5.75 -2.77 7.94
N ALA A 119 -6.04 -4.00 7.52
CA ALA A 119 -5.29 -5.18 7.96
C ALA A 119 -3.82 -5.13 7.51
N HIS A 120 -3.55 -4.65 6.28
CA HIS A 120 -2.19 -4.38 5.84
C HIS A 120 -1.48 -3.36 6.75
N MET A 121 -2.18 -2.30 7.14
CA MET A 121 -1.65 -1.28 8.04
C MET A 121 -1.40 -1.79 9.46
N VAL A 122 -2.23 -2.71 9.97
CA VAL A 122 -1.94 -3.39 11.25
C VAL A 122 -0.65 -4.19 11.11
N ALA A 123 -0.49 -4.98 10.04
CA ALA A 123 0.72 -5.77 9.82
C ALA A 123 2.00 -4.91 9.83
N LEU A 124 1.96 -3.69 9.28
CA LEU A 124 3.12 -2.78 9.28
C LEU A 124 3.53 -2.24 10.67
N VAL A 125 2.66 -2.34 11.68
CA VAL A 125 2.94 -1.85 13.03
C VAL A 125 3.09 -2.99 14.06
N GLU A 126 2.88 -4.24 13.65
CA GLU A 126 3.20 -5.38 14.51
C GLU A 126 4.72 -5.58 14.62
N VAL A 127 5.16 -6.05 15.79
CA VAL A 127 6.58 -6.29 16.09
C VAL A 127 7.01 -7.71 15.76
N LYS A 128 6.14 -8.70 16.02
CA LYS A 128 6.44 -10.11 15.81
C LYS A 128 6.12 -10.53 14.39
N THR A 129 7.04 -11.25 13.75
CA THR A 129 6.87 -11.79 12.41
C THR A 129 5.56 -12.57 12.27
N GLU A 130 5.20 -13.40 13.25
CA GLU A 130 3.99 -14.21 13.20
C GLU A 130 2.72 -13.36 13.21
N ASP A 131 2.71 -12.24 13.95
CA ASP A 131 1.58 -11.33 13.99
C ASP A 131 1.47 -10.54 12.66
N GLN A 132 2.61 -10.10 12.10
CA GLN A 132 2.67 -9.47 10.78
C GLN A 132 2.12 -10.39 9.69
N LEU A 133 2.53 -11.67 9.70
CA LEU A 133 2.04 -12.69 8.75
C LEU A 133 0.55 -12.93 8.94
N ALA A 134 0.08 -13.12 10.18
CA ALA A 134 -1.32 -13.40 10.46
C ALA A 134 -2.25 -12.28 9.97
N TRP A 135 -1.84 -11.01 10.08
CA TRP A 135 -2.62 -9.88 9.54
C TRP A 135 -2.62 -9.82 8.01
N ASN A 136 -1.46 -10.04 7.37
CA ASN A 136 -1.40 -10.12 5.91
C ASN A 136 -2.22 -11.30 5.36
N GLU A 137 -2.24 -12.44 6.05
CA GLU A 137 -3.05 -13.61 5.69
C GLU A 137 -4.55 -13.31 5.80
N ARG A 138 -5.01 -12.63 6.85
CA ARG A 138 -6.41 -12.17 6.97
C ARG A 138 -6.81 -11.28 5.80
N ALA A 139 -5.96 -10.32 5.45
CA ALA A 139 -6.16 -9.42 4.32
C ALA A 139 -6.22 -10.20 2.99
N LEU A 140 -5.34 -11.18 2.81
CA LEU A 140 -5.27 -12.01 1.60
C LEU A 140 -6.51 -12.91 1.47
N GLU A 141 -6.96 -13.49 2.59
CA GLU A 141 -8.16 -14.30 2.62
C GLU A 141 -9.40 -13.46 2.27
N LEU A 142 -9.50 -12.22 2.76
CA LEU A 142 -10.59 -11.32 2.38
C LEU A 142 -10.50 -10.94 0.89
N SER A 143 -9.32 -10.58 0.40
CA SER A 143 -9.07 -10.22 -1.01
C SER A 143 -9.40 -11.35 -2.00
N ARG A 144 -9.24 -12.61 -1.60
CA ARG A 144 -9.61 -13.79 -2.43
C ARG A 144 -11.13 -14.00 -2.55
N ARG A 145 -11.89 -13.59 -1.54
CA ARG A 145 -13.35 -13.74 -1.48
C ARG A 145 -14.08 -12.54 -2.08
N ALA A 146 -13.43 -11.38 -2.12
CA ALA A 146 -14.02 -10.15 -2.58
C ALA A 146 -14.48 -10.24 -4.05
N THR A 147 -15.63 -9.63 -4.35
CA THR A 147 -16.14 -9.52 -5.72
C THR A 147 -15.67 -8.22 -6.37
N GLU A 148 -15.45 -7.18 -5.57
CA GLU A 148 -14.96 -5.88 -6.01
C GLU A 148 -13.57 -6.01 -6.67
N PRO A 149 -13.37 -5.47 -7.89
CA PRO A 149 -12.06 -5.45 -8.54
C PRO A 149 -10.96 -4.82 -7.69
N TYR A 150 -11.24 -3.69 -7.02
CA TYR A 150 -10.25 -3.01 -6.19
C TYR A 150 -9.75 -3.90 -5.05
N ALA A 151 -10.64 -4.52 -4.28
CA ALA A 151 -10.28 -5.46 -3.22
C ALA A 151 -9.50 -6.68 -3.73
N ARG A 152 -9.87 -7.27 -4.89
CA ARG A 152 -9.11 -8.40 -5.49
C ARG A 152 -7.72 -7.98 -5.96
N ASN A 153 -7.55 -6.74 -6.39
CA ASN A 153 -6.29 -6.23 -6.89
C ASN A 153 -5.20 -6.11 -5.82
N TRP A 154 -5.55 -6.23 -4.53
CA TRP A 154 -4.61 -6.26 -3.42
C TRP A 154 -3.76 -7.54 -3.33
N GLN A 155 -4.18 -8.66 -3.92
CA GLN A 155 -3.50 -9.96 -3.76
C GLN A 155 -2.01 -9.87 -4.10
N ALA A 156 -1.65 -9.18 -5.20
CA ALA A 156 -0.25 -9.01 -5.60
C ALA A 156 0.57 -8.25 -4.54
N SER A 157 0.03 -7.17 -3.99
CA SER A 157 0.70 -6.38 -2.95
C SER A 157 0.81 -7.15 -1.63
N LEU A 158 -0.22 -7.91 -1.26
CA LEU A 158 -0.22 -8.74 -0.06
C LEU A 158 0.80 -9.86 -0.16
N HIS A 159 0.88 -10.58 -1.29
CA HIS A 159 1.92 -11.57 -1.55
C HIS A 159 3.32 -10.96 -1.46
N ASN A 160 3.52 -9.76 -2.02
CA ASN A 160 4.80 -9.05 -1.89
C ASN A 160 5.13 -8.74 -0.42
N ASN A 161 4.17 -8.24 0.36
CA ASN A 161 4.38 -7.89 1.76
C ASN A 161 4.67 -9.11 2.65
N ILE A 162 3.96 -10.22 2.42
CA ILE A 162 4.25 -11.51 3.07
C ILE A 162 5.66 -11.96 2.69
N GLY A 163 6.04 -11.84 1.42
CA GLY A 163 7.38 -12.14 0.93
C GLY A 163 8.47 -11.37 1.68
N TRP A 164 8.32 -10.06 1.85
CA TRP A 164 9.27 -9.24 2.62
C TRP A 164 9.30 -9.60 4.10
N THR A 165 8.14 -9.83 4.71
CA THR A 165 8.04 -10.27 6.12
C THR A 165 8.79 -11.58 6.36
N LEU A 166 8.61 -12.56 5.46
CA LEU A 166 9.31 -13.85 5.51
C LEU A 166 10.80 -13.69 5.23
N HIS A 167 11.17 -12.82 4.28
CA HIS A 167 12.56 -12.56 3.95
C HIS A 167 13.31 -11.99 5.14
N ASP A 168 12.76 -10.96 5.78
CA ASP A 168 13.37 -10.32 6.95
C ASP A 168 13.52 -11.29 8.14
N ALA A 169 12.64 -12.30 8.21
CA ALA A 169 12.73 -13.41 9.17
C ALA A 169 13.70 -14.54 8.75
N GLY A 170 14.44 -14.40 7.64
CA GLY A 170 15.37 -15.41 7.13
C GLY A 170 14.70 -16.62 6.44
N ARG A 171 13.37 -16.61 6.28
CA ARG A 171 12.58 -17.70 5.68
C ARG A 171 12.55 -17.58 4.16
N PHE A 172 13.73 -17.55 3.54
CA PHE A 172 13.90 -17.15 2.14
C PHE A 172 13.18 -18.04 1.12
N ALA A 173 13.08 -19.35 1.37
CA ALA A 173 12.38 -20.26 0.46
C ALA A 173 10.87 -19.95 0.41
N GLU A 174 10.28 -19.66 1.57
CA GLU A 174 8.87 -19.28 1.67
C GLU A 174 8.64 -17.87 1.10
N ALA A 175 9.57 -16.94 1.36
CA ALA A 175 9.55 -15.60 0.78
C ALA A 175 9.54 -15.64 -0.76
N LEU A 176 10.41 -16.47 -1.35
CA LEU A 176 10.49 -16.62 -2.82
C LEU A 176 9.14 -17.06 -3.40
N ALA A 177 8.49 -18.07 -2.80
CA ALA A 177 7.18 -18.54 -3.26
C ALA A 177 6.12 -17.41 -3.25
N GLN A 178 6.17 -16.53 -2.24
CA GLN A 178 5.25 -15.39 -2.17
C GLN A 178 5.58 -14.31 -3.21
N PHE A 179 6.87 -14.02 -3.44
CA PHE A 179 7.27 -13.08 -4.49
C PHE A 179 6.90 -13.57 -5.90
N GLU A 180 7.02 -14.88 -6.17
CA GLU A 180 6.60 -15.47 -7.44
C GLU A 180 5.08 -15.36 -7.66
N LEU A 181 4.27 -15.55 -6.62
CA LEU A 181 2.83 -15.32 -6.67
C LEU A 181 2.51 -13.85 -6.96
N ALA A 182 3.21 -12.91 -6.30
CA ALA A 182 3.04 -11.48 -6.56
C ALA A 182 3.42 -11.10 -8.01
N LEU A 183 4.52 -11.66 -8.53
CA LEU A 183 4.98 -11.44 -9.90
C LEU A 183 3.94 -11.94 -10.91
N LYS A 184 3.47 -13.17 -10.76
CA LYS A 184 2.48 -13.79 -11.65
C LYS A 184 1.19 -12.96 -11.75
N GLU A 185 0.69 -12.45 -10.63
CA GLU A 185 -0.52 -11.61 -10.64
C GLU A 185 -0.29 -10.25 -11.32
N ARG A 186 0.89 -9.65 -11.16
CA ARG A 186 1.22 -8.36 -11.83
C ARG A 186 1.41 -8.52 -13.33
N GLU A 187 2.04 -9.61 -13.77
CA GLU A 187 2.19 -9.96 -15.19
C GLU A 187 0.83 -10.20 -15.84
N ARG A 188 -0.04 -10.98 -15.19
CA ARG A 188 -1.41 -11.24 -15.66
C ARG A 188 -2.21 -9.94 -15.87
N ARG A 189 -1.93 -8.92 -15.07
CA ARG A 189 -2.63 -7.62 -15.11
C ARG A 189 -1.96 -6.58 -16.02
N GLY A 190 -0.83 -6.90 -16.63
CA GLY A 190 -0.10 -5.95 -17.50
C GLY A 190 0.48 -4.75 -16.76
N GLN A 191 0.77 -4.87 -15.46
CA GLN A 191 1.28 -3.78 -14.62
C GLN A 191 2.79 -3.65 -14.80
N VAL A 192 3.25 -3.02 -15.89
CA VAL A 192 4.67 -3.03 -16.31
C VAL A 192 5.61 -2.53 -15.20
N LYS A 193 5.31 -1.40 -14.56
CA LYS A 193 6.17 -0.82 -13.50
C LYS A 193 6.24 -1.75 -12.28
N GLU A 194 5.11 -2.22 -11.80
CA GLU A 194 5.01 -3.08 -10.62
C GLU A 194 5.60 -4.47 -10.88
N THR A 195 5.53 -4.94 -12.12
CA THR A 195 6.15 -6.19 -12.58
C THR A 195 7.67 -6.12 -12.44
N ARG A 196 8.29 -4.99 -12.80
CA ARG A 196 9.74 -4.79 -12.59
C ARG A 196 10.12 -4.88 -11.11
N VAL A 197 9.34 -4.23 -10.24
CA VAL A 197 9.55 -4.30 -8.79
C VAL A 197 9.41 -5.73 -8.27
N ALA A 198 8.43 -6.50 -8.76
CA ALA A 198 8.27 -7.91 -8.37
C ALA A 198 9.43 -8.79 -8.86
N LYS A 199 9.89 -8.63 -10.11
CA LYS A 199 11.07 -9.32 -10.63
C LYS A 199 12.31 -9.01 -9.79
N TRP A 200 12.49 -7.75 -9.40
CA TRP A 200 13.60 -7.34 -8.54
C TRP A 200 13.54 -8.03 -7.17
N ALA A 201 12.35 -8.10 -6.56
CA ALA A 201 12.15 -8.80 -5.28
C ALA A 201 12.47 -10.30 -5.38
N VAL A 202 12.05 -10.96 -6.47
CA VAL A 202 12.42 -12.36 -6.77
C VAL A 202 13.93 -12.51 -6.89
N ALA A 203 14.60 -11.66 -7.66
CA ALA A 203 16.05 -11.70 -7.84
C ALA A 203 16.82 -11.50 -6.53
N ARG A 204 16.42 -10.52 -5.72
CA ARG A 204 16.99 -10.27 -4.40
C ARG A 204 16.82 -11.47 -3.46
N CYS A 205 15.66 -12.12 -3.50
CA CYS A 205 15.40 -13.32 -2.71
C CYS A 205 16.24 -14.52 -3.17
N LEU A 206 16.39 -14.72 -4.49
CA LEU A 206 17.26 -15.75 -5.08
C LEU A 206 18.72 -15.57 -4.66
N ARG A 207 19.21 -14.32 -4.63
CA ARG A 207 20.55 -14.01 -4.11
C ARG A 207 20.70 -14.45 -2.66
N SER A 208 19.68 -14.21 -1.82
CA SER A 208 19.68 -14.59 -0.40
C SER A 208 19.68 -16.12 -0.21
N LEU A 209 19.14 -16.87 -1.17
CA LEU A 209 19.20 -18.33 -1.24
C LEU A 209 20.51 -18.86 -1.82
N GLY A 210 21.45 -18.01 -2.21
CA GLY A 210 22.69 -18.40 -2.88
C GLY A 210 22.54 -18.78 -4.36
N ARG A 211 21.33 -18.62 -4.94
CA ARG A 211 21.03 -18.89 -6.35
C ARG A 211 21.45 -17.70 -7.23
N ARG A 212 22.75 -17.40 -7.22
CA ARG A 212 23.34 -16.17 -7.78
C ARG A 212 23.15 -16.04 -9.29
N ASP A 213 23.30 -17.13 -10.04
CA ASP A 213 23.17 -17.10 -11.50
C ASP A 213 21.75 -16.73 -11.94
N GLU A 214 20.74 -17.28 -11.26
CA GLU A 214 19.33 -16.98 -11.53
C GLU A 214 18.98 -15.54 -11.15
N ALA A 215 19.47 -15.07 -10.00
CA ALA A 215 19.33 -13.68 -9.59
C ALA A 215 19.94 -12.73 -10.64
N LEU A 216 21.16 -13.02 -11.10
CA LEU A 216 21.87 -12.18 -12.07
C LEU A 216 21.21 -12.19 -13.44
N ALA A 217 20.65 -13.32 -13.87
CA ALA A 217 19.88 -13.42 -15.11
C ALA A 217 18.67 -12.45 -15.08
N ILE A 218 17.92 -12.42 -13.97
CA ILE A 218 16.79 -11.50 -13.81
C ILE A 218 17.26 -10.04 -13.78
N GLN A 219 18.35 -9.73 -13.06
CA GLN A 219 18.86 -8.35 -13.02
C GLN A 219 19.31 -7.85 -14.40
N ARG A 220 19.91 -8.71 -15.22
CA ARG A 220 20.26 -8.36 -16.61
C ARG A 220 19.03 -8.04 -17.46
N VAL A 221 17.95 -8.81 -17.30
CA VAL A 221 16.67 -8.53 -17.97
C VAL A 221 16.12 -7.17 -17.52
N LEU A 222 16.10 -6.90 -16.21
CA LEU A 222 15.64 -5.62 -15.67
C LEU A 222 16.47 -4.43 -16.18
N LYS A 223 17.80 -4.58 -16.21
CA LYS A 223 18.71 -3.55 -16.75
C LYS A 223 18.40 -3.25 -18.22
N ALA A 224 18.14 -4.28 -19.03
CA ALA A 224 17.76 -4.11 -20.43
C ALA A 224 16.38 -3.45 -20.60
N GLU A 225 15.40 -3.83 -19.78
CA GLU A 225 14.06 -3.22 -19.78
C GLU A 225 14.12 -1.72 -19.46
N TRP A 226 14.91 -1.32 -18.45
CA TRP A 226 15.09 0.10 -18.12
C TRP A 226 15.84 0.87 -19.20
N ALA A 227 16.90 0.28 -19.76
CA ALA A 227 17.66 0.87 -20.85
C ALA A 227 16.80 1.11 -22.11
N ALA A 228 15.85 0.21 -22.41
CA ALA A 228 14.90 0.37 -23.50
C ALA A 228 13.96 1.58 -23.31
N GLU A 229 13.73 2.03 -22.07
CA GLU A 229 13.01 3.26 -21.74
C GLU A 229 13.92 4.49 -21.59
N GLY A 230 15.21 4.36 -21.88
CA GLY A 230 16.19 5.43 -21.67
C GLY A 230 16.42 5.77 -20.20
N LYS A 231 16.14 4.83 -19.29
CA LYS A 231 16.27 5.00 -17.84
C LYS A 231 17.32 4.05 -17.26
N VAL A 232 17.78 4.39 -16.07
CA VAL A 232 18.66 3.55 -15.27
C VAL A 232 18.03 3.41 -13.89
N ASP A 233 17.92 2.17 -13.41
CA ASP A 233 17.44 1.88 -12.07
C ASP A 233 18.63 1.53 -11.16
N GLN A 234 18.82 2.34 -10.12
CA GLN A 234 19.97 2.20 -9.22
C GLN A 234 19.90 0.91 -8.40
N TYR A 235 18.70 0.47 -8.00
CA TYR A 235 18.52 -0.76 -7.22
C TYR A 235 18.91 -2.01 -8.02
N VAL A 236 18.66 -2.02 -9.33
CA VAL A 236 19.14 -3.08 -10.23
C VAL A 236 20.67 -3.08 -10.29
N LEU A 237 21.30 -1.91 -10.43
CA LEU A 237 22.77 -1.82 -10.50
C LEU A 237 23.45 -2.23 -9.20
N GLU A 238 22.90 -1.81 -8.05
CA GLU A 238 23.38 -2.21 -6.73
C GLU A 238 23.31 -3.72 -6.55
N GLU A 239 22.19 -4.35 -6.89
CA GLU A 239 22.07 -5.81 -6.80
C GLU A 239 23.02 -6.56 -7.76
N MET A 240 23.26 -6.03 -8.97
CA MET A 240 24.24 -6.62 -9.88
C MET A 240 25.67 -6.58 -9.31
N LYS A 241 26.04 -5.48 -8.62
CA LYS A 241 27.33 -5.35 -7.93
C LYS A 241 27.45 -6.36 -6.79
N GLU A 242 26.41 -6.52 -5.97
CA GLU A 242 26.35 -7.55 -4.91
C GLU A 242 26.47 -8.98 -5.46
N LEU A 243 26.03 -9.19 -6.71
CA LEU A 243 26.16 -10.44 -7.44
C LEU A 243 27.55 -10.65 -8.07
N GLY A 244 28.45 -9.67 -7.98
CA GLY A 244 29.81 -9.75 -8.54
C GLY A 244 29.84 -9.50 -10.05
N SER A 245 28.84 -8.80 -10.60
CA SER A 245 28.86 -8.30 -11.96
C SER A 245 29.47 -6.90 -11.98
N GLU A 246 30.37 -6.65 -12.93
CA GLU A 246 30.81 -5.30 -13.32
C GLU A 246 29.67 -4.51 -13.99
#